data_AF-A0A7Y7CTZ2-F1
#
_entry.id   AF-A0A7Y7CTZ2-F1
#
_cell.length_a   1.000
_cell.length_b   1.000
_cell.length_c   1.000
_cell.angle_alpha   90.00
_cell.angle_beta   90.00
_cell.angle_gamma   90.00
#
_symmetry.space_group_name_H-M   'P 1'
#
loop_
_entity.id
_entity.type
_entity.pdbx_description
1 polymer ?
#
loop_
_entity_poly.entity_id
_entity_poly.type
_entity_poly.pdbx_seq_one_letter_code
_entity_poly.pdbx_strand_id
1 'polypeptide(L)' 'MCNIRELAEVSARLDVAVYTNIDDIHSPADLYDKYEMTAISILDSNEYRFSDGSLEIFLKRYLELKAEQLLGQQP' A
#
# COMPACT_ATOMS: atom_id res chain seq x y z
N MET A 1 4.71 17.02 12.01
CA MET A 1 5.71 16.72 10.96
C MET A 1 5.66 15.24 10.70
N CYS A 2 5.03 14.81 9.60
CA CYS A 2 5.07 13.41 9.18
C CYS A 2 6.52 13.06 8.82
N ASN A 3 7.14 12.13 9.55
CA ASN A 3 8.51 11.73 9.27
C ASN A 3 8.52 10.79 8.06
N ILE A 4 9.37 11.07 7.07
CA ILE A 4 9.61 10.20 5.90
C ILE A 4 9.92 8.75 6.34
N ARG A 5 10.52 8.57 7.52
CA ARG A 5 10.78 7.26 8.13
C ARG A 5 9.51 6.45 8.40
N GLU A 6 8.42 7.10 8.79
CA GLU A 6 7.16 6.43 9.09
C GLU A 6 6.44 5.99 7.81
N LEU A 7 6.47 6.83 6.77
CA LEU A 7 5.97 6.45 5.43
C LEU A 7 6.80 5.29 4.84
N ALA A 8 8.12 5.33 5.02
CA ALA A 8 9.00 4.25 4.60
C ALA A 8 8.70 2.94 5.36
N GLU A 9 8.48 3.00 6.67
CA GLU A 9 8.09 1.84 7.49
C GLU A 9 6.76 1.25 7.02
N VAL A 10 5.77 2.09 6.73
CA VAL A 10 4.48 1.64 6.19
C VAL A 10 4.67 0.95 4.85
N SER A 11 5.42 1.55 3.91
CA SER A 11 5.66 0.93 2.61
C SER A 11 6.41 -0.40 2.72
N ALA A 12 7.36 -0.53 3.65
CA ALA A 12 8.07 -1.78 3.90
C ALA A 12 7.15 -2.85 4.51
N ARG A 13 6.27 -2.48 5.44
CA ARG A 13 5.28 -3.40 6.03
C ARG A 13 4.28 -3.90 4.99
N LEU A 14 3.82 -3.00 4.12
CA LEU A 14 2.93 -3.31 3.02
C LEU A 14 3.58 -4.33 2.08
N ASP A 15 4.82 -4.07 1.65
CA ASP A 15 5.58 -4.95 0.77
C ASP A 15 5.79 -6.33 1.42
N VAL A 16 6.24 -6.39 2.69
CA VAL A 16 6.41 -7.65 3.43
C VAL A 16 5.11 -8.45 3.55
N ALA A 17 3.99 -7.80 3.86
CA ALA A 17 2.70 -8.47 4.00
C ALA A 17 2.21 -9.05 2.66
N VAL A 18 2.40 -8.33 1.56
CA VAL A 18 2.09 -8.82 0.21
C VAL A 18 3.05 -9.95 -0.19
N TYR A 19 4.36 -9.80 0.04
CA TYR A 19 5.35 -10.84 -0.24
C TYR A 19 5.11 -12.12 0.57
N THR A 20 4.61 -12.01 1.80
CA THR A 20 4.24 -13.19 2.61
C THR A 20 3.10 -13.97 1.97
N ASN A 21 2.22 -13.30 1.22
CA ASN A 21 1.10 -13.93 0.53
C ASN A 21 1.36 -14.13 -0.97
N ILE A 22 2.59 -13.91 -1.47
CA ILE A 22 2.85 -13.90 -2.92
C ILE A 22 2.64 -15.25 -3.59
N ASP A 23 2.70 -16.34 -2.82
CA ASP A 23 2.44 -17.71 -3.29
C ASP A 23 0.96 -17.92 -3.66
N ASP A 24 0.05 -17.18 -3.02
CA ASP A 24 -1.40 -17.17 -3.24
C ASP A 24 -1.79 -16.23 -4.40
N ILE A 25 -0.85 -15.42 -4.89
CA ILE A 25 -1.11 -14.36 -5.85
C ILE A 25 -0.84 -14.85 -7.26
N HIS A 26 -1.93 -15.17 -7.96
CA HIS A 26 -1.87 -15.78 -9.29
C HIS A 26 -2.03 -14.78 -10.45
N SER A 27 -2.33 -13.51 -10.15
CA SER A 27 -2.55 -12.47 -11.16
C SER A 27 -2.15 -11.09 -10.68
N PRO A 28 -1.73 -10.19 -11.58
CA PRO A 28 -1.37 -8.82 -11.20
C PRO A 28 -2.54 -8.05 -10.55
N ALA A 29 -3.79 -8.37 -10.90
CA ALA A 29 -4.98 -7.84 -10.24
C ALA A 29 -5.14 -8.36 -8.81
N ASP A 30 -4.80 -9.62 -8.56
CA ASP A 30 -4.83 -10.21 -7.23
C ASP A 30 -3.71 -9.61 -6.35
N LEU A 31 -2.53 -9.36 -6.95
CA LEU A 31 -1.45 -8.63 -6.29
C LEU A 31 -1.91 -7.23 -5.86
N TYR A 32 -2.58 -6.52 -6.77
CA TYR A 32 -3.12 -5.18 -6.50
C TYR A 32 -4.20 -5.19 -5.41
N ASP A 33 -5.15 -6.11 -5.46
CA ASP A 33 -6.19 -6.28 -4.44
C ASP A 33 -5.59 -6.57 -3.06
N LYS A 34 -4.54 -7.41 -3.00
CA LYS A 34 -3.78 -7.65 -1.77
C LYS A 34 -3.09 -6.39 -1.26
N TYR A 35 -2.51 -5.60 -2.15
CA TYR A 35 -1.91 -4.31 -1.82
C TYR A 35 -2.97 -3.36 -1.24
N GLU A 36 -4.17 -3.27 -1.83
CA GLU A 36 -5.28 -2.43 -1.35
C GLU A 36 -5.75 -2.87 0.04
N MET A 37 -6.04 -4.16 0.25
CA MET A 37 -6.45 -4.67 1.56
C MET A 37 -5.41 -4.40 2.64
N THR A 38 -4.13 -4.61 2.30
CA THR A 38 -3.03 -4.37 3.23
C THR A 38 -2.88 -2.88 3.54
N ALA A 39 -3.01 -2.01 2.54
CA ALA A 39 -2.97 -0.56 2.71
C ALA A 39 -4.07 -0.08 3.66
N ILE A 40 -5.30 -0.57 3.48
CA ILE A 40 -6.44 -0.24 4.35
C ILE A 40 -6.18 -0.71 5.78
N SER A 41 -5.69 -1.94 5.96
CA SER A 41 -5.39 -2.48 7.30
C SER A 41 -4.28 -1.70 8.01
N ILE A 42 -3.27 -1.24 7.26
CA ILE A 42 -2.21 -0.38 7.80
C ILE A 42 -2.74 1.02 8.12
N LEU A 43 -3.64 1.57 7.30
CA LEU A 43 -4.30 2.85 7.53
C LEU A 43 -5.15 2.80 8.81
N ASP A 44 -5.94 1.75 8.99
CA ASP A 44 -6.75 1.50 10.19
C ASP A 44 -5.86 1.36 11.45
N SER A 45 -4.78 0.58 11.36
CA SER A 45 -3.84 0.40 12.47
C SER A 45 -3.02 1.65 12.81
N ASN A 46 -2.84 2.57 11.87
CA ASN A 46 -2.04 3.80 12.05
C ASN A 46 -2.89 5.08 11.99
N GLU A 47 -4.22 4.97 12.05
CA GLU A 47 -5.19 6.08 12.06
C GLU A 47 -4.76 7.19 13.03
N TYR A 48 -4.29 6.81 14.22
CA TYR A 48 -3.91 7.73 15.29
C TYR A 48 -2.48 8.29 15.15
N ARG A 49 -1.63 7.67 14.32
CA ARG A 49 -0.20 8.05 14.18
C ARG A 49 0.03 9.12 13.13
N PHE A 50 -0.82 9.21 12.12
CA PHE A 50 -0.67 10.18 11.04
C PHE A 50 -1.78 11.22 11.10
N SER A 51 -1.50 12.37 11.71
CA SER A 51 -2.40 13.52 11.59
C SER A 51 -2.44 13.99 10.14
N ASP A 52 -3.63 14.39 9.68
CA ASP A 52 -3.88 15.09 8.42
C ASP A 52 -4.01 14.22 7.15
N GLY A 53 -4.29 12.91 7.26
CA GLY A 53 -4.56 12.06 6.09
C GLY A 53 -3.36 11.88 5.14
N SER A 54 -2.16 12.32 5.56
CA SER A 54 -0.93 12.18 4.77
C SER A 54 -0.61 10.73 4.43
N LEU A 55 -0.93 9.81 5.34
CA LEU A 55 -0.78 8.38 5.12
C LEU A 55 -1.76 7.85 4.06
N GLU A 56 -3.01 8.28 4.13
CA GLU A 56 -4.03 7.90 3.13
C GLU A 56 -3.63 8.37 1.73
N ILE A 57 -3.20 9.62 1.61
CA ILE A 57 -2.74 10.19 0.34
C ILE A 57 -1.53 9.43 -0.20
N PHE A 58 -0.58 9.09 0.68
CA PHE A 58 0.61 8.32 0.29
C PHE A 58 0.24 6.90 -0.18
N LEU A 59 -0.61 6.19 0.58
CA LEU A 59 -1.06 4.84 0.24
C LEU A 59 -1.85 4.84 -1.07
N LYS A 60 -2.78 5.79 -1.27
CA LYS A 60 -3.52 5.95 -2.54
C LYS A 60 -2.58 6.12 -3.72
N ARG A 61 -1.61 7.06 -3.65
CA ARG A 61 -0.63 7.22 -4.73
C ARG A 61 0.24 5.99 -4.95
N TYR A 62 0.63 5.32 -3.87
CA TYR A 62 1.43 4.10 -3.96
C TYR A 62 0.65 2.98 -4.67
N LEU A 63 -0.64 2.84 -4.35
CA LEU A 63 -1.54 1.91 -5.00
C LEU A 63 -1.73 2.27 -6.47
N GLU A 64 -2.01 3.54 -6.80
CA GLU A 64 -2.13 3.99 -8.20
C GLU A 64 -0.88 3.63 -9.01
N LEU A 65 0.32 3.89 -8.48
CA LEU A 65 1.58 3.51 -9.15
C LEU A 65 1.69 1.99 -9.33
N LYS A 66 1.29 1.19 -8.33
CA LYS A 66 1.28 -0.27 -8.44
C LYS A 66 0.25 -0.73 -9.47
N ALA A 67 -0.92 -0.13 -9.54
CA ALA A 67 -1.94 -0.42 -10.55
C ALA A 67 -1.37 -0.15 -11.95
N GLU A 68 -0.73 1.00 -12.17
CA GLU A 68 -0.08 1.33 -13.44
C GLU A 68 1.02 0.31 -13.81
N GLN A 69 1.85 -0.08 -12.84
CA GLN A 69 2.95 -1.03 -13.05
C GLN A 69 2.47 -2.46 -13.31
N LEU A 70 1.41 -2.90 -12.64
CA LEU A 70 0.95 -4.29 -12.62
C LEU A 70 -0.17 -4.55 -13.63
N LEU A 71 -1.12 -3.64 -13.71
CA LEU A 71 -2.30 -3.74 -14.56
C LEU A 71 -2.07 -3.07 -15.92
N GLY A 72 -1.00 -2.29 -16.08
CA GLY A 72 -0.72 -1.57 -17.31
C GLY A 72 -1.82 -0.59 -17.69
N GLN A 73 -2.66 -0.16 -16.73
CA GLN A 73 -3.70 0.84 -16.97
C GLN A 73 -3.05 2.20 -17.13
N GLN A 74 -2.59 2.48 -18.36
CA GLN A 74 -2.46 3.85 -18.83
C GLN A 74 -3.86 4.47 -18.98
N PRO A 75 -4.02 5.78 -18.68
CA PRO A 75 -5.27 6.49 -18.92
C PRO A 75 -5.70 6.48 -20.39
#